data_AF-A0A819S4V6-F1
#
_entry.id   AF-A0A819S4V6-F1
#
_cell.length_a   1.000
_cell.length_b   1.000
_cell.length_c   1.000
_cell.angle_alpha   90.00
_cell.angle_beta   90.00
_cell.angle_gamma   90.00
#
_symmetry.space_group_name_H-M   'P 1'
#
loop_
_entity.id
_entity.type
_entity.pdbx_description
1 polymer ?
#
loop_
_entity_poly.entity_id
_entity_poly.type
_entity_poly.pdbx_seq_one_letter_code
_entity_poly.pdbx_strand_id
1 'polypeptide(L)'
;MLGFLLICFLIIGSLIYFVQSVKRRKLKKAPVDNKKLFGKWTPISFEAPRPVPYPDWSVETTRPLPYRPFKYGPDYFVTMGIKRLDWNDWIELDNEWTKYHNTKLARLSEDRSSRLYKIAPEAQDAALETMELLSEYLVYRYPSLFEYQYNNEQKQIRIKTTGETYPIYSDDPLKYASLLIQDDLALMMEG
;
A
#
# COMPACT_ATOMS: atom_id res chain seq x y z
N MET A 1 44.02 24.66 -30.77
CA MET A 1 44.27 23.60 -29.76
C MET A 1 43.68 23.89 -28.38
N LEU A 2 43.61 25.15 -27.90
CA LEU A 2 43.06 25.46 -26.56
C LEU A 2 41.56 25.12 -26.38
N GLY A 3 40.73 25.29 -27.42
CA GLY A 3 39.27 25.07 -27.31
C GLY A 3 38.86 23.60 -27.08
N PHE A 4 39.62 22.65 -27.61
CA PHE A 4 39.34 21.21 -27.42
C PHE A 4 39.60 20.75 -25.98
N LEU A 5 40.63 21.31 -25.34
CA LEU A 5 40.95 21.01 -23.94
C LEU A 5 39.83 21.48 -22.99
N LEU A 6 39.28 22.68 -23.22
CA LEU A 6 38.19 23.25 -22.40
C LEU A 6 36.90 22.40 -22.47
N ILE A 7 36.56 21.90 -23.66
CA ILE A 7 35.38 21.04 -23.85
C ILE A 7 35.57 19.69 -23.13
N CYS A 8 36.77 19.09 -23.19
CA CYS A 8 37.08 17.88 -22.44
C CYS A 8 36.95 18.09 -20.92
N PHE A 9 37.42 19.21 -20.37
CA PHE A 9 37.27 19.50 -18.94
C PHE A 9 35.81 19.64 -18.49
N LEU A 10 34.96 20.25 -19.31
CA LEU A 10 33.53 20.40 -19.00
C LEU A 10 32.78 19.05 -19.04
N ILE A 11 33.09 18.20 -20.01
CA ILE A 11 32.48 16.86 -20.12
C ILE A 11 32.92 15.98 -18.95
N ILE A 12 34.21 16.00 -18.59
CA ILE A 12 34.74 15.25 -17.46
C ILE A 12 34.13 15.76 -16.15
N GLY A 13 34.03 17.08 -15.97
CA GLY A 13 33.38 17.68 -14.79
C GLY A 13 31.91 17.29 -14.64
N SER A 14 31.15 17.31 -15.75
CA SER A 14 29.76 16.88 -15.79
C SER A 14 29.61 15.38 -15.48
N LEU A 15 30.48 14.53 -16.03
CA LEU A 15 30.48 13.10 -15.77
C LEU A 15 30.82 12.79 -14.30
N ILE A 16 31.78 13.50 -13.71
CA ILE A 16 32.11 13.37 -12.29
C ILE A 16 30.93 13.82 -11.42
N TYR A 17 30.29 14.94 -11.76
CA TYR A 17 29.11 15.42 -11.04
C TYR A 17 27.94 14.44 -11.13
N PHE A 18 27.71 13.85 -12.30
CA PHE A 18 26.68 12.83 -12.51
C PHE A 18 26.98 11.53 -11.75
N VAL A 19 28.22 11.05 -11.77
CA VAL A 19 28.63 9.87 -10.97
C VAL A 19 28.50 10.14 -9.47
N GLN A 20 28.75 11.38 -9.02
CA GLN A 20 28.54 11.78 -7.64
C GLN A 20 27.06 11.93 -7.27
N SER A 21 26.20 12.40 -8.18
CA SER A 21 24.75 12.49 -7.93
C SER A 21 24.08 11.11 -7.91
N VAL A 22 24.62 10.15 -8.68
CA VAL A 22 24.17 8.74 -8.73
C VAL A 22 24.70 7.91 -7.54
N LYS A 23 25.62 8.43 -6.71
CA LYS A 23 25.90 7.82 -5.40
C LYS A 23 24.67 7.98 -4.51
N ARG A 24 23.76 7.01 -4.66
CA ARG A 24 22.62 6.74 -3.80
C ARG A 24 23.01 7.07 -2.37
N ARG A 25 22.31 8.02 -1.76
CA ARG A 25 22.36 8.22 -0.31
C ARG A 25 22.20 6.85 0.33
N LYS A 26 23.28 6.28 0.87
CA LYS A 26 23.18 5.08 1.69
C LYS A 26 22.31 5.49 2.87
N LEU A 27 21.04 5.07 2.85
CA LEU A 27 20.14 5.25 3.98
C LEU A 27 20.87 4.72 5.21
N LYS A 28 21.12 5.60 6.19
CA LYS A 28 21.69 5.19 7.46
C LYS A 28 20.76 4.13 8.03
N LYS A 29 21.27 2.93 8.27
CA LYS A 29 20.52 1.88 8.96
C LYS A 29 20.17 2.47 10.33
N ALA A 30 18.88 2.57 10.64
CA ALA A 30 18.44 2.91 11.99
C ALA A 30 19.14 1.96 12.98
N PRO A 31 19.51 2.44 14.19
CA PRO A 31 20.07 1.57 15.20
C PRO A 31 19.08 0.43 15.44
N VAL A 32 19.53 -0.81 15.26
CA VAL A 32 18.73 -1.98 15.63
C VAL A 32 18.86 -2.08 17.15
N ASP A 33 17.79 -1.75 17.86
CA ASP A 33 17.74 -1.95 19.30
C ASP A 33 17.64 -3.45 19.58
N ASN A 34 18.77 -4.04 20.00
CA ASN A 34 18.94 -5.48 20.23
C ASN A 34 18.24 -5.99 21.51
N LYS A 35 17.31 -5.23 22.10
CA LYS A 35 16.62 -5.57 23.34
C LYS A 35 15.14 -5.96 23.18
N LYS A 36 14.67 -6.26 21.97
CA LYS A 36 13.33 -6.87 21.81
C LYS A 36 13.37 -8.28 22.40
N LEU A 37 12.80 -8.44 23.60
CA LEU A 37 12.51 -9.75 24.16
C LEU A 37 11.50 -10.45 23.24
N PHE A 38 11.77 -11.71 22.92
CA PHE A 38 10.87 -12.53 22.12
C PHE A 38 9.50 -12.60 22.82
N GLY A 39 8.41 -12.27 22.12
CA GLY A 39 7.05 -12.25 22.69
C GLY A 39 6.70 -11.01 23.52
N LYS A 40 7.48 -9.92 23.48
CA LYS A 40 7.11 -8.64 24.08
C LYS A 40 7.24 -7.51 23.06
N TRP A 41 6.10 -7.14 22.45
CA TRP A 41 6.01 -5.94 21.64
C TRP A 41 5.91 -4.69 22.53
N THR A 42 6.87 -3.78 22.37
CA THR A 42 6.78 -2.43 22.93
C THR A 42 6.05 -1.54 21.93
N PRO A 43 4.94 -0.89 22.30
CA PRO A 43 4.26 0.04 21.43
C PRO A 43 5.21 1.14 20.95
N ILE A 44 5.26 1.31 19.63
CA ILE A 44 6.01 2.39 19.01
C ILE A 44 4.95 3.33 18.43
N SER A 45 5.06 4.62 18.75
CA SER A 45 4.27 5.63 18.05
C SER A 45 4.68 5.62 16.57
N PHE A 46 3.74 5.24 15.71
CA PHE A 46 3.90 5.20 14.27
C PHE A 46 2.89 6.16 13.64
N GLU A 47 3.40 7.07 12.82
CA GLU A 47 2.57 7.90 11.96
C GLU A 47 2.81 7.44 10.52
N ALA A 48 1.72 7.05 9.86
CA ALA A 48 1.78 6.64 8.47
C ALA A 48 2.17 7.83 7.59
N PRO A 49 3.20 7.71 6.74
CA PRO A 49 3.54 8.79 5.83
C PRO A 49 2.41 8.98 4.82
N ARG A 50 2.14 10.22 4.41
CA ARG A 50 1.11 10.48 3.40
C ARG A 50 1.62 10.00 2.02
N PRO A 51 0.89 9.11 1.31
CA PRO A 51 1.30 8.70 -0.02
C PRO A 51 1.09 9.83 -1.03
N VAL A 52 1.90 9.84 -2.09
CA VAL A 52 1.70 10.75 -3.23
C VAL A 52 0.60 10.15 -4.13
N PRO A 53 -0.29 10.95 -4.75
CA PRO A 53 -1.24 10.46 -5.74
C PRO A 53 -0.55 9.61 -6.81
N TYR A 54 -1.17 8.50 -7.20
CA TYR A 54 -0.63 7.61 -8.22
C TYR A 54 -0.64 8.35 -9.58
N PRO A 55 0.52 8.51 -10.26
CA PRO A 55 0.61 9.28 -11.50
C PRO A 55 -0.27 8.69 -12.60
N ASP A 56 -1.13 9.52 -13.20
CA ASP A 56 -2.00 9.15 -14.32
C ASP A 56 -2.85 7.89 -14.09
N TRP A 57 -3.19 7.62 -12.83
CA TRP A 57 -4.00 6.46 -12.47
C TRP A 57 -5.45 6.59 -12.93
N SER A 58 -5.97 5.51 -13.50
CA SER A 58 -7.33 5.40 -14.01
C SER A 58 -7.86 3.99 -13.76
N VAL A 59 -9.05 3.93 -13.15
CA VAL A 59 -9.81 2.70 -12.90
C VAL A 59 -10.19 1.94 -14.18
N GLU A 60 -10.04 2.55 -15.36
CA GLU A 60 -10.38 1.92 -16.65
C GLU A 60 -9.13 1.49 -17.43
N THR A 61 -8.04 2.27 -17.34
CA THR A 61 -6.90 2.14 -18.25
C THR A 61 -5.59 1.72 -17.58
N THR A 62 -5.45 1.88 -16.26
CA THR A 62 -4.25 1.44 -15.54
C THR A 62 -4.17 -0.07 -15.54
N ARG A 63 -3.17 -0.63 -16.21
CA ARG A 63 -3.04 -2.08 -16.37
C ARG A 63 -2.59 -2.75 -15.07
N PRO A 64 -2.98 -4.02 -14.85
CA PRO A 64 -2.47 -4.81 -13.73
C PRO A 64 -0.96 -4.93 -13.79
N LEU A 65 -0.35 -5.01 -12.61
CA LEU A 65 1.09 -5.23 -12.54
C LEU A 65 1.43 -6.63 -13.07
N PRO A 66 2.48 -6.75 -13.91
CA PRO A 66 2.85 -8.03 -14.49
C PRO A 66 3.19 -9.04 -13.40
N TYR A 67 2.50 -10.18 -13.41
CA TYR A 67 2.84 -11.30 -12.54
C TYR A 67 4.28 -11.74 -12.80
N ARG A 68 5.11 -11.74 -11.75
CA ARG A 68 6.47 -12.27 -11.82
C ARG A 68 6.41 -13.80 -11.69
N PRO A 69 6.70 -14.57 -12.75
CA PRO A 69 6.68 -16.03 -12.65
C PRO A 69 7.77 -16.52 -11.71
N PHE A 70 7.49 -17.59 -10.97
CA PHE A 70 8.53 -18.33 -10.28
C PHE A 70 9.53 -18.87 -11.31
N LYS A 71 10.81 -18.53 -11.14
CA LYS A 71 11.87 -19.11 -11.96
C LYS A 71 12.06 -20.57 -11.54
N TYR A 72 11.96 -21.48 -12.50
CA TYR A 72 12.27 -22.90 -12.28
C TYR A 72 13.73 -23.16 -12.65
N GLY A 73 14.38 -24.09 -11.96
CA GLY A 73 15.74 -24.55 -12.28
C GLY A 73 16.47 -25.12 -11.07
N PRO A 74 17.42 -26.05 -11.28
CA PRO A 74 18.19 -26.68 -10.19
C PRO A 74 19.02 -25.67 -9.38
N ASP A 75 19.34 -24.51 -9.96
CA ASP A 75 20.20 -23.47 -9.37
C ASP A 75 19.43 -22.22 -8.87
N TYR A 76 18.08 -22.24 -8.87
CA TYR A 76 17.29 -21.09 -8.42
C TYR A 76 16.90 -21.22 -6.94
N PHE A 77 17.69 -20.60 -6.06
CA PHE A 77 17.35 -20.49 -4.65
C PHE A 77 16.42 -19.29 -4.41
N VAL A 78 15.19 -19.56 -3.97
CA VAL A 78 14.28 -18.51 -3.48
C VAL A 78 14.81 -18.01 -2.14
N THR A 79 15.69 -17.02 -2.16
CA THR A 79 16.07 -16.30 -0.94
C THR A 79 14.92 -15.37 -0.55
N MET A 80 14.15 -15.75 0.48
CA MET A 80 13.14 -14.90 1.10
C MET A 80 13.80 -13.70 1.78
N GLY A 81 14.15 -12.68 0.99
CA GLY A 81 14.72 -11.44 1.47
C GLY A 81 13.62 -10.48 1.91
N ILE A 82 13.60 -10.09 3.18
CA ILE A 82 12.70 -9.03 3.67
C ILE A 82 13.25 -7.68 3.16
N LYS A 83 12.58 -7.11 2.16
CA LYS A 83 12.82 -5.75 1.68
C LYS A 83 11.80 -4.82 2.32
N ARG A 84 12.21 -3.60 2.68
CA ARG A 84 11.24 -2.56 3.06
C ARG A 84 10.38 -2.20 1.85
N LEU A 85 9.07 -2.23 2.04
CA LEU A 85 8.07 -1.75 1.08
C LEU A 85 8.17 -0.22 0.98
N ASP A 86 8.06 0.33 -0.23
CA ASP A 86 7.82 1.77 -0.39
C ASP A 86 6.38 2.03 0.04
N TRP A 87 6.15 3.06 0.86
CA TRP A 87 4.81 3.35 1.32
C TRP A 87 3.85 3.69 0.18
N ASN A 88 4.33 4.30 -0.90
CA ASN A 88 3.50 4.59 -2.09
C ASN A 88 3.07 3.32 -2.85
N ASP A 89 3.70 2.19 -2.56
CA ASP A 89 3.44 0.90 -3.16
C ASP A 89 2.79 -0.04 -2.11
N TRP A 90 2.09 0.53 -1.11
CA TRP A 90 1.46 -0.27 -0.07
C TRP A 90 0.28 -1.09 -0.61
N ILE A 91 -0.67 -0.42 -1.27
CA ILE A 91 -1.79 -1.04 -1.98
C ILE A 91 -1.75 -0.57 -3.43
N GLU A 92 -1.80 -1.53 -4.35
CA GLU A 92 -1.68 -1.35 -5.79
C GLU A 92 -3.02 -1.67 -6.45
N LEU A 93 -3.77 -0.65 -6.86
CA LEU A 93 -5.04 -0.84 -7.57
C LEU A 93 -4.81 -0.71 -9.08
N ASP A 94 -5.60 -1.44 -9.85
CA ASP A 94 -5.59 -1.41 -11.30
C ASP A 94 -7.01 -1.33 -11.89
N ASN A 95 -7.11 -1.48 -13.20
CA ASN A 95 -8.37 -1.41 -13.92
C ASN A 95 -9.32 -2.61 -13.71
N GLU A 96 -8.88 -3.68 -13.05
CA GLU A 96 -9.74 -4.78 -12.63
C GLU A 96 -10.47 -4.49 -11.30
N TRP A 97 -10.25 -3.32 -10.69
CA TRP A 97 -10.82 -2.98 -9.38
C TRP A 97 -12.34 -3.18 -9.34
N THR A 98 -13.06 -2.66 -10.35
CA THR A 98 -14.52 -2.76 -10.43
C THR A 98 -14.99 -4.21 -10.50
N LYS A 99 -14.26 -5.07 -11.21
CA LYS A 99 -14.58 -6.51 -11.34
C LYS A 99 -14.47 -7.20 -9.98
N TYR A 100 -13.38 -6.97 -9.24
CA TYR A 100 -13.18 -7.57 -7.92
C TYR A 100 -14.18 -7.02 -6.90
N HIS A 101 -14.43 -5.71 -6.90
CA HIS A 101 -15.41 -5.07 -6.04
C HIS A 101 -16.82 -5.67 -6.24
N ASN A 102 -17.29 -5.75 -7.49
CA ASN A 102 -18.60 -6.35 -7.81
C ASN A 102 -18.67 -7.83 -7.43
N THR A 103 -17.57 -8.57 -7.61
CA THR A 103 -17.49 -9.98 -7.20
C THR A 103 -17.62 -10.11 -5.69
N LYS A 104 -16.94 -9.26 -4.91
CA LYS A 104 -17.04 -9.25 -3.45
C LYS A 104 -18.46 -8.89 -2.98
N LEU A 105 -19.10 -7.91 -3.60
CA LEU A 105 -20.51 -7.57 -3.32
C LEU A 105 -21.44 -8.77 -3.58
N ALA A 106 -21.29 -9.44 -4.73
CA ALA A 106 -22.09 -10.62 -5.06
C ALA A 106 -21.90 -11.71 -4.00
N ARG A 107 -20.65 -11.99 -3.59
CA ARG A 107 -20.34 -12.99 -2.55
C ARG A 107 -20.90 -12.62 -1.19
N LEU A 108 -20.87 -11.34 -0.81
CA LEU A 108 -21.45 -10.87 0.45
C LEU A 108 -22.98 -10.92 0.46
N SER A 109 -23.63 -10.95 -0.71
CA SER A 109 -25.08 -11.13 -0.82
C SER A 109 -25.56 -12.58 -0.66
N GLU A 110 -24.66 -13.56 -0.72
CA GLU A 110 -24.98 -14.98 -0.55
C GLU A 110 -25.24 -15.35 0.92
N ASP A 111 -26.04 -16.39 1.17
CA ASP A 111 -26.36 -16.90 2.51
C ASP A 111 -25.13 -17.29 3.35
N ARG A 112 -23.99 -17.56 2.70
CA ARG A 112 -22.74 -17.98 3.35
C ARG A 112 -21.75 -16.82 3.59
N SER A 113 -22.21 -15.58 3.44
CA SER A 113 -21.37 -14.37 3.56
C SER A 113 -20.65 -14.24 4.90
N SER A 114 -21.23 -14.77 5.99
CA SER A 114 -20.62 -14.78 7.33
C SER A 114 -19.31 -15.55 7.43
N ARG A 115 -18.95 -16.35 6.42
CA ARG A 115 -17.67 -17.07 6.34
C ARG A 115 -16.57 -16.27 5.65
N LEU A 116 -16.91 -15.15 5.00
CA LEU A 116 -15.98 -14.37 4.19
C LEU A 116 -15.16 -13.39 5.02
N TYR A 117 -15.69 -12.97 6.17
CA TYR A 117 -15.02 -12.06 7.07
C TYR A 117 -15.25 -12.51 8.51
N LYS A 118 -14.22 -12.36 9.34
CA LYS A 118 -14.31 -12.63 10.77
C LYS A 118 -13.28 -11.79 11.50
N ILE A 119 -13.70 -11.16 12.59
CA ILE A 119 -12.84 -10.40 13.49
C ILE A 119 -12.92 -11.09 14.85
N ALA A 120 -11.77 -11.40 15.44
CA ALA A 120 -11.73 -11.86 16.82
C ALA A 120 -12.00 -10.68 17.76
N PRO A 121 -12.72 -10.85 18.88
CA PRO A 121 -13.02 -9.73 19.79
C PRO A 121 -11.79 -8.92 20.21
N GLU A 122 -10.67 -9.60 20.46
CA GLU A 122 -9.38 -9.00 20.80
C GLU A 122 -8.71 -8.23 19.66
N ALA A 123 -9.16 -8.42 18.42
CA ALA A 123 -8.61 -7.78 17.22
C ALA A 123 -9.49 -6.63 16.70
N GLN A 124 -10.58 -6.26 17.40
CA GLN A 124 -11.52 -5.23 16.93
C GLN A 124 -10.85 -3.87 16.75
N ASP A 125 -10.03 -3.45 17.71
CA ASP A 125 -9.31 -2.17 17.65
C ASP A 125 -8.31 -2.14 16.48
N ALA A 126 -7.57 -3.24 16.27
CA ALA A 126 -6.65 -3.38 15.15
C ALA A 126 -7.36 -3.35 13.80
N ALA A 127 -8.59 -3.89 13.74
CA ALA A 127 -9.41 -3.85 12.54
C ALA A 127 -9.94 -2.44 12.22
N LEU A 128 -10.32 -1.67 13.24
CA LEU A 128 -10.70 -0.26 13.09
C LEU A 128 -9.51 0.58 12.61
N GLU A 129 -8.34 0.43 13.26
CA GLU A 129 -7.10 1.11 12.85
C GLU A 129 -6.75 0.80 11.39
N THR A 130 -6.89 -0.47 10.99
CA THR A 130 -6.66 -0.90 9.60
C THR A 130 -7.60 -0.19 8.63
N MET A 131 -8.90 -0.10 8.95
CA MET A 131 -9.88 0.59 8.12
C MET A 131 -9.59 2.08 8.00
N GLU A 132 -9.22 2.74 9.10
CA GLU A 132 -8.82 4.16 9.10
C GLU A 132 -7.60 4.40 8.21
N LEU A 133 -6.54 3.63 8.45
CA LEU A 133 -5.26 3.76 7.77
C LEU A 133 -5.40 3.45 6.27
N LEU A 134 -6.12 2.39 5.93
CA LEU A 134 -6.41 2.03 4.55
C LEU A 134 -7.22 3.12 3.84
N SER A 135 -8.27 3.64 4.50
CA SER A 135 -9.10 4.71 3.94
C SER A 135 -8.28 5.97 3.68
N GLU A 136 -7.40 6.36 4.61
CA GLU A 136 -6.49 7.49 4.42
C GLU A 136 -5.54 7.27 3.26
N TYR A 137 -4.90 6.11 3.20
CA TYR A 137 -4.02 5.76 2.10
C TYR A 137 -4.74 5.84 0.75
N LEU A 138 -5.94 5.25 0.64
CA LEU A 138 -6.69 5.18 -0.62
C LEU A 138 -7.16 6.55 -1.11
N VAL A 139 -7.63 7.43 -0.21
CA VAL A 139 -8.05 8.80 -0.58
C VAL A 139 -6.86 9.61 -1.10
N TYR A 140 -5.68 9.50 -0.48
CA TYR A 140 -4.50 10.24 -0.93
C TYR A 140 -3.84 9.61 -2.17
N ARG A 141 -3.77 8.29 -2.26
CA ARG A 141 -3.11 7.58 -3.37
C ARG A 141 -3.97 7.52 -4.62
N TYR A 142 -5.28 7.33 -4.48
CA TYR A 142 -6.24 7.18 -5.59
C TYR A 142 -7.40 8.18 -5.50
N PRO A 143 -7.11 9.51 -5.50
CA PRO A 143 -8.12 10.54 -5.29
C PRO A 143 -9.17 10.63 -6.42
N SER A 144 -8.93 10.03 -7.58
CA SER A 144 -9.91 9.93 -8.67
C SER A 144 -10.97 8.85 -8.42
N LEU A 145 -10.68 7.85 -7.56
CA LEU A 145 -11.61 6.78 -7.20
C LEU A 145 -12.24 6.99 -5.83
N PHE A 146 -11.50 7.51 -4.84
CA PHE A 146 -11.98 7.64 -3.47
C PHE A 146 -12.03 9.09 -3.00
N GLU A 147 -12.96 9.38 -2.10
CA GLU A 147 -13.00 10.61 -1.31
C GLU A 147 -13.61 10.35 0.07
N TYR A 148 -13.40 11.29 0.99
CA TYR A 148 -14.15 11.30 2.23
C TYR A 148 -15.50 12.00 2.04
N GLN A 149 -16.50 11.45 2.70
CA GLN A 149 -17.81 12.06 2.88
C GLN A 149 -18.18 12.05 4.37
N TYR A 150 -18.98 13.02 4.79
CA TYR A 150 -19.50 13.09 6.14
C TYR A 150 -21.01 12.95 6.12
N ASN A 151 -21.54 12.07 6.97
CA ASN A 151 -22.97 11.90 7.20
C ASN A 151 -23.23 12.05 8.70
N ASN A 152 -23.98 13.08 9.10
CA ASN A 152 -24.23 13.40 10.51
C ASN A 152 -22.93 13.39 11.35
N GLU A 153 -21.89 14.09 10.88
CA GLU A 153 -20.55 14.17 11.50
C GLU A 153 -19.73 12.86 11.49
N GLN A 154 -20.30 11.75 11.02
CA GLN A 154 -19.57 10.48 10.87
C GLN A 154 -18.75 10.48 9.58
N LYS A 155 -17.46 10.20 9.71
CA LYS A 155 -16.52 10.10 8.58
C LYS A 155 -16.75 8.78 7.83
N GLN A 156 -16.95 8.88 6.52
CA GLN A 156 -17.17 7.76 5.61
C GLN A 156 -16.23 7.88 4.41
N ILE A 157 -15.90 6.74 3.81
CA ILE A 157 -15.19 6.70 2.53
C ILE A 157 -16.20 6.44 1.41
N ARG A 158 -16.15 7.28 0.38
CA ARG A 158 -17.00 7.19 -0.82
C ARG A 158 -16.17 6.68 -1.99
N ILE A 159 -16.76 5.77 -2.75
CA ILE A 159 -16.29 5.31 -4.04
C ILE A 159 -16.95 6.19 -5.11
N LYS A 160 -16.17 7.00 -5.83
CA LYS A 160 -16.69 8.00 -6.77
C LYS A 160 -17.41 7.40 -7.96
N THR A 161 -16.94 6.25 -8.44
CA THR A 161 -17.43 5.57 -9.64
C THR A 161 -18.80 4.93 -9.43
N THR A 162 -19.00 4.26 -8.30
CA THR A 162 -20.27 3.58 -7.96
C THR A 162 -21.20 4.45 -7.13
N GLY A 163 -20.65 5.45 -6.42
CA GLY A 163 -21.37 6.30 -5.48
C GLY A 163 -21.58 5.66 -4.10
N GLU A 164 -21.10 4.45 -3.90
CA GLU A 164 -21.21 3.72 -2.62
C GLU A 164 -20.39 4.39 -1.52
N THR A 165 -20.90 4.33 -0.29
CA THR A 165 -20.28 4.91 0.89
C THR A 165 -20.18 3.88 2.00
N TYR A 166 -19.01 3.80 2.63
CA TYR A 166 -18.75 2.88 3.73
C TYR A 166 -18.32 3.64 4.99
N PRO A 167 -18.90 3.33 6.16
CA PRO A 167 -18.48 3.93 7.42
C PRO A 167 -17.08 3.46 7.79
N ILE A 168 -16.24 4.40 8.26
CA ILE A 168 -14.90 4.06 8.75
C ILE A 168 -14.99 3.37 10.12
N TYR A 169 -15.87 3.88 10.98
CA TYR A 169 -16.16 3.29 12.29
C TYR A 169 -17.42 2.44 12.20
N SER A 170 -17.28 1.13 12.32
CA SER A 170 -18.37 0.17 12.28
C SER A 170 -18.06 -1.07 13.10
N ASP A 171 -19.04 -1.96 13.26
CA ASP A 171 -18.84 -3.25 13.93
C ASP A 171 -18.05 -4.23 13.05
N ASP A 172 -18.13 -4.09 11.72
CA ASP A 172 -17.47 -4.95 10.72
C ASP A 172 -16.45 -4.16 9.86
N PRO A 173 -15.41 -3.54 10.43
CA PRO A 173 -14.49 -2.69 9.67
C PRO A 173 -13.72 -3.46 8.59
N LEU A 174 -13.33 -4.72 8.84
CA LEU A 174 -12.65 -5.54 7.84
C LEU A 174 -13.52 -5.89 6.63
N LYS A 175 -14.84 -6.05 6.82
CA LYS A 175 -15.78 -6.27 5.72
C LYS A 175 -15.75 -5.08 4.78
N TYR A 176 -15.87 -3.86 5.31
CA TYR A 176 -15.84 -2.66 4.49
C TYR A 176 -14.46 -2.40 3.90
N ALA A 177 -13.38 -2.59 4.66
CA ALA A 177 -12.01 -2.49 4.16
C ALA A 177 -11.79 -3.42 2.95
N SER A 178 -12.29 -4.66 3.01
CA SER A 178 -12.19 -5.62 1.92
C SER A 178 -12.89 -5.17 0.64
N LEU A 179 -13.94 -4.35 0.73
CA LEU A 179 -14.68 -3.84 -0.44
C LEU A 179 -13.94 -2.68 -1.13
N LEU A 180 -13.00 -2.04 -0.45
CA LEU A 180 -12.23 -0.92 -1.00
C LEU A 180 -11.05 -1.37 -1.87
N ILE A 181 -10.56 -2.59 -1.70
CA ILE A 181 -9.38 -3.11 -2.39
C ILE A 181 -9.69 -4.36 -3.20
N GLN A 182 -8.79 -4.71 -4.12
CA GLN A 182 -8.89 -5.94 -4.90
C GLN A 182 -8.49 -7.16 -4.06
N ASP A 183 -7.41 -7.04 -3.30
CA ASP A 183 -6.82 -8.11 -2.51
C ASP A 183 -7.65 -8.49 -1.27
N ASP A 184 -7.30 -9.62 -0.66
CA ASP A 184 -7.85 -10.04 0.62
C ASP A 184 -6.98 -9.53 1.78
N LEU A 185 -7.62 -9.24 2.92
CA LEU A 185 -6.95 -8.76 4.13
C LEU A 185 -6.88 -9.86 5.19
N ALA A 186 -5.70 -10.03 5.79
CA ALA A 186 -5.50 -10.86 6.96
C ALA A 186 -4.76 -10.06 8.03
N LEU A 187 -5.39 -9.90 9.19
CA LEU A 187 -4.76 -9.31 10.36
C LEU A 187 -4.21 -10.40 11.27
N MET A 188 -2.96 -10.24 11.68
CA MET A 188 -2.29 -11.14 12.60
C MET A 188 -2.00 -10.38 13.89
N MET A 189 -2.58 -10.86 14.99
CA MET A 189 -2.30 -10.36 16.32
C MET A 189 -1.20 -11.21 16.95
N GLU A 190 -0.26 -10.56 17.65
CA GLU A 190 0.65 -11.26 18.55
C GLU A 190 -0.13 -11.65 19.81
N GLY A 191 0.02 -12.91 20.24
CA GLY A 191 -0.63 -13.47 21.42
C GLY A 191 0.37 -14.18 22.32
#